data_AF-A0A8C7GAI5-F1
#
_entry.id   AF-A0A8C7GAI5-F1
#
_cell.length_a   1.000
_cell.length_b   1.000
_cell.length_c   1.000
_cell.angle_alpha   90.00
_cell.angle_beta   90.00
_cell.angle_gamma   90.00
#
_symmetry.space_group_name_H-M   'P 1'
#
loop_
_entity.id
_entity.type
_entity.pdbx_description
1 polymer ?
#
loop_
_entity_poly.entity_id
_entity_poly.type
_entity_poly.pdbx_seq_one_letter_code
_entity_poly.pdbx_strand_id
1 'polypeptide(L)'
;LAEYLRLKHVNLEVHDNHTAHQTLGLSSRHLVVRRGRPFKVTMLLHGRVFNPQMKTLIFTALGHIHPGERHSQSVTVHVCSPAKAPVGLYDLQVHIVCLDGQRSFAIGSFVLLCNPWLQCRFI
;
A
#
# COMPACT_ATOMS: atom_id res chain seq x y z
N LEU A 1 -26.09 15.97 -2.03
CA LEU A 1 -24.83 16.00 -1.25
C LEU A 1 -23.83 15.10 -1.97
N ALA A 2 -22.65 15.61 -2.35
CA ALA A 2 -21.68 14.81 -3.10
C ALA A 2 -21.15 13.67 -2.22
N GLU A 3 -21.18 12.42 -2.71
CA GLU A 3 -20.53 11.31 -2.04
C GLU A 3 -19.00 11.45 -2.14
N TYR A 4 -18.40 11.92 -1.06
CA TYR A 4 -16.95 11.99 -0.94
C TYR A 4 -16.32 10.59 -0.94
N LEU A 5 -15.08 10.50 -1.44
CA LEU A 5 -14.29 9.27 -1.36
C LEU A 5 -13.99 8.94 0.12
N ARG A 6 -14.25 7.69 0.50
CA ARG A 6 -14.01 7.15 1.83
C ARG A 6 -13.24 5.84 1.72
N LEU A 7 -12.22 5.67 2.53
CA LEU A 7 -11.56 4.39 2.75
C LEU A 7 -12.43 3.56 3.70
N LYS A 8 -12.98 2.44 3.23
CA LYS A 8 -13.83 1.53 4.03
C LYS A 8 -13.02 0.42 4.68
N HIS A 9 -12.08 -0.17 3.95
CA HIS A 9 -11.29 -1.29 4.42
C HIS A 9 -9.86 -1.22 3.87
N VAL A 10 -8.92 -1.70 4.67
CA VAL A 10 -7.51 -1.89 4.29
C VAL A 10 -7.15 -3.33 4.63
N ASN A 11 -6.62 -4.02 3.63
CA ASN A 11 -5.96 -5.30 3.80
C ASN A 11 -4.47 -5.11 3.47
N LEU A 12 -3.60 -5.33 4.46
CA LEU A 12 -2.15 -5.29 4.32
C LEU A 12 -1.57 -6.59 3.71
N GLU A 13 -2.42 -7.52 3.28
CA GLU A 13 -2.06 -8.77 2.60
C GLU A 13 -0.96 -9.53 3.37
N VAL A 14 -1.12 -9.61 4.69
CA VAL A 14 -0.04 -9.99 5.62
C VAL A 14 0.57 -11.34 5.26
N HIS A 15 -0.27 -12.35 4.98
CA HIS A 15 0.20 -13.68 4.65
C HIS A 15 1.01 -13.71 3.34
N ASP A 16 0.48 -13.12 2.26
CA ASP A 16 1.13 -13.07 0.96
C ASP A 16 2.43 -12.27 1.02
N ASN A 17 2.41 -11.14 1.74
CA ASN A 17 3.59 -10.31 1.93
C ASN A 17 4.63 -11.01 2.79
N HIS A 18 4.26 -11.70 3.86
CA HIS A 18 5.20 -12.46 4.67
C HIS A 18 5.84 -13.61 3.87
N THR A 19 5.05 -14.28 3.05
CA THR A 19 5.53 -15.33 2.14
C THR A 19 6.52 -14.76 1.14
N ALA A 20 6.14 -13.68 0.44
CA ALA A 20 6.98 -13.03 -0.54
C ALA A 20 8.28 -12.49 0.08
N HIS A 21 8.22 -11.91 1.28
CA HIS A 21 9.37 -11.30 1.94
C HIS A 21 10.21 -12.28 2.77
N GLN A 22 9.83 -13.56 2.81
CA GLN A 22 10.48 -14.57 3.64
C GLN A 22 10.57 -14.11 5.11
N THR A 23 9.41 -13.71 5.62
CA THR A 23 9.20 -13.21 6.99
C THR A 23 8.04 -13.93 7.71
N LEU A 24 7.55 -15.04 7.14
CA LEU A 24 6.62 -15.95 7.81
C LEU A 24 7.15 -16.34 9.19
N GLY A 25 6.29 -16.29 10.20
CA GLY A 25 6.62 -16.64 11.59
C GLY A 25 7.38 -15.57 12.38
N LEU A 26 7.85 -14.49 11.74
CA LEU A 26 8.58 -13.43 12.47
C LEU A 26 7.66 -12.55 13.32
N SER A 27 6.38 -12.48 13.00
CA SER A 27 5.39 -11.72 13.76
C SER A 27 3.97 -12.19 13.45
N SER A 28 3.13 -12.28 14.47
CA SER A 28 1.68 -12.47 14.33
C SER A 28 0.89 -11.16 14.46
N ARG A 29 1.57 -10.05 14.80
CA ARG A 29 0.93 -8.76 15.11
C ARG A 29 1.21 -7.68 14.07
N HIS A 30 2.35 -7.76 13.40
CA HIS A 30 2.83 -6.73 12.48
C HIS A 30 3.05 -7.32 11.10
N LEU A 31 2.74 -6.55 10.06
CA LEU A 31 3.32 -6.78 8.75
C LEU A 31 4.84 -6.61 8.86
N VAL A 32 5.61 -7.59 8.34
CA VAL A 32 7.07 -7.57 8.36
C VAL A 32 7.53 -7.74 6.92
N VAL A 33 8.23 -6.76 6.39
CA VAL A 33 8.69 -6.72 5.00
C VAL A 33 10.17 -6.33 4.95
N ARG A 34 10.80 -6.50 3.80
CA ARG A 34 12.21 -6.21 3.58
C ARG A 34 12.38 -5.12 2.55
N ARG A 35 13.30 -4.20 2.82
CA ARG A 35 13.54 -3.02 1.98
C ARG A 35 13.93 -3.34 0.55
N GLY A 36 13.58 -2.47 -0.39
CA GLY A 36 13.87 -2.64 -1.82
C GLY A 36 13.09 -3.76 -2.52
N ARG A 37 12.15 -4.42 -1.84
CA ARG A 37 11.18 -5.34 -2.44
C ARG A 37 9.76 -4.78 -2.26
N PRO A 38 8.92 -4.74 -3.31
CA PRO A 38 7.55 -4.28 -3.15
C PRO A 38 6.71 -5.21 -2.25
N PHE A 39 5.78 -4.64 -1.49
CA PHE A 39 4.74 -5.36 -0.75
C PHE A 39 3.36 -4.85 -1.15
N LYS A 40 2.36 -5.73 -1.10
CA LYS A 40 1.00 -5.49 -1.59
C LYS A 40 0.12 -4.87 -0.51
N VAL A 41 -0.69 -3.89 -0.88
CA VAL A 41 -1.75 -3.32 -0.02
C VAL A 41 -3.02 -3.20 -0.84
N THR A 42 -4.12 -3.72 -0.31
CA THR A 42 -5.43 -3.70 -0.96
C THR A 42 -6.38 -2.82 -0.16
N MET A 43 -7.04 -1.88 -0.83
CA MET A 43 -7.94 -0.90 -0.23
C MET A 43 -9.33 -1.00 -0.85
N LEU A 44 -10.35 -1.03 -0.01
CA LEU A 44 -11.73 -0.87 -0.44
C LEU A 44 -12.12 0.60 -0.29
N LEU A 45 -12.27 1.28 -1.41
CA LEU A 45 -12.72 2.67 -1.49
C LEU A 45 -14.21 2.71 -1.77
N HIS A 46 -14.90 3.71 -1.22
CA HIS A 46 -16.31 3.96 -1.47
C HIS A 46 -16.58 5.41 -1.82
N GLY A 47 -17.55 5.66 -2.70
CA GLY A 47 -17.95 6.99 -3.14
C GLY A 47 -17.71 7.17 -4.64
N ARG A 48 -17.53 8.43 -5.09
CA ARG A 48 -17.28 8.70 -6.50
C ARG A 48 -16.11 7.88 -7.03
N VAL A 49 -16.29 7.35 -8.24
CA VAL A 49 -15.33 6.55 -9.01
C VAL A 49 -13.94 7.17 -8.89
N PHE A 50 -12.96 6.38 -8.42
CA PHE A 50 -11.55 6.72 -8.53
C PHE A 50 -11.23 6.96 -10.01
N ASN A 51 -11.01 8.21 -10.39
CA ASN A 51 -10.58 8.53 -11.74
C ASN A 51 -9.05 8.36 -11.78
N PRO A 52 -8.49 7.46 -12.60
CA PRO A 52 -7.04 7.26 -12.71
C PRO A 52 -6.28 8.51 -13.23
N GLN A 53 -6.96 9.56 -13.72
CA GLN A 53 -6.38 10.88 -14.00
C GLN A 53 -6.30 11.82 -12.78
N MET A 54 -6.81 11.43 -11.60
CA MET A 54 -6.56 12.16 -10.35
C MET A 54 -5.07 12.10 -10.04
N LYS A 55 -4.42 13.27 -10.11
CA LYS A 55 -2.97 13.37 -9.91
C LYS A 55 -2.65 13.18 -8.43
N THR A 56 -1.75 12.23 -8.17
CA THR A 56 -0.96 12.01 -6.95
C THR A 56 -1.46 10.92 -6.00
N LEU A 57 -1.01 9.69 -6.29
CA LEU A 57 -0.55 8.69 -5.31
C LEU A 57 0.89 8.34 -5.72
N ILE A 58 1.90 9.04 -5.16
CA ILE A 58 3.29 8.64 -5.41
C ILE A 58 3.65 7.49 -4.47
N PHE A 59 3.30 6.29 -4.92
CA PHE A 59 4.06 5.06 -4.71
C PHE A 59 4.03 4.36 -6.07
N THR A 60 5.18 3.92 -6.61
CA THR A 60 5.25 3.26 -7.92
C THR A 60 4.52 1.92 -7.85
N ALA A 61 3.22 1.94 -8.11
CA ALA A 61 2.32 0.80 -8.03
C ALA A 61 1.85 0.43 -9.44
N LEU A 62 2.29 -0.73 -9.94
CA LEU A 62 1.57 -1.44 -10.98
C LEU A 62 0.33 -2.03 -10.31
N GLY A 63 -0.83 -1.42 -10.52
CA GLY A 63 -2.09 -1.81 -9.88
C GLY A 63 -3.13 -2.18 -10.93
N HIS A 64 -3.77 -3.35 -10.77
CA HIS A 64 -4.96 -3.72 -11.52
C HIS A 64 -6.19 -3.22 -10.76
N ILE A 65 -7.04 -2.43 -11.42
CA ILE A 65 -8.30 -1.94 -10.85
C ILE A 65 -9.39 -2.95 -11.23
N HIS A 66 -10.04 -3.54 -10.22
CA HIS A 66 -11.21 -4.38 -10.46
C HIS A 66 -12.48 -3.56 -10.19
N PRO A 67 -13.43 -3.49 -11.14
CA PRO A 67 -14.71 -2.84 -10.90
C PRO A 67 -15.47 -3.61 -9.82
N GLY A 68 -15.72 -2.98 -8.67
CA GLY A 68 -16.67 -3.48 -7.67
C GLY A 68 -18.08 -2.97 -7.93
N GLU A 69 -19.05 -3.42 -7.14
CA GLU A 69 -20.44 -2.93 -7.16
C GLU A 69 -20.50 -1.41 -7.16
N ARG A 70 -21.53 -0.82 -7.79
CA ARG A 70 -21.68 0.57 -8.29
C ARG A 70 -21.06 1.75 -7.49
N HIS A 71 -20.65 1.58 -6.24
CA HIS A 71 -20.03 2.59 -5.38
C HIS A 71 -18.78 2.12 -4.60
N SER A 72 -18.36 0.86 -4.71
CA SER A 72 -17.18 0.33 -4.01
C SER A 72 -16.12 -0.14 -5.01
N GLN A 73 -14.86 0.25 -4.80
CA GLN A 73 -13.75 -0.09 -5.68
C GLN A 73 -12.62 -0.71 -4.88
N SER A 74 -12.16 -1.88 -5.32
CA SER A 74 -10.98 -2.53 -4.76
C SER A 74 -9.75 -2.07 -5.53
N VAL A 75 -8.85 -1.37 -4.83
CA VAL A 75 -7.59 -0.86 -5.39
C VAL A 75 -6.44 -1.60 -4.72
N THR A 76 -5.66 -2.31 -5.53
CA THR A 76 -4.42 -2.94 -5.07
C THR A 76 -3.23 -2.08 -5.51
N VAL A 77 -2.36 -1.76 -4.56
CA VAL A 77 -1.10 -1.06 -4.81
C VAL A 77 0.08 -1.88 -4.31
N HIS A 78 1.24 -1.65 -4.93
CA HIS A 78 2.50 -2.20 -4.48
C HIS A 78 3.36 -1.07 -3.92
N VAL A 79 3.81 -1.21 -2.68
CA VAL A 79 4.61 -0.22 -1.95
C VAL A 79 6.04 -0.74 -1.86
N CYS A 80 7.02 0.07 -2.25
CA CYS A 80 8.42 -0.30 -2.17
C CYS A 80 9.20 0.78 -1.42
N SER A 81 9.95 0.38 -0.40
CA SER A 81 10.89 1.28 0.27
C SER A 81 12.26 1.28 -0.44
N PRO A 82 13.01 2.39 -0.38
CA PRO A 82 14.37 2.43 -0.90
C PRO A 82 15.26 1.32 -0.32
N ALA A 83 16.19 0.80 -1.13
CA ALA A 83 17.16 -0.21 -0.71
C ALA A 83 18.02 0.22 0.50
N LYS A 84 18.20 1.53 0.68
CA LYS A 84 18.97 2.14 1.77
C LYS A 84 18.09 2.69 2.91
N ALA A 85 16.78 2.45 2.89
CA ALA A 85 15.90 2.88 3.97
C ALA A 85 16.38 2.31 5.32
N PRO A 86 16.29 3.09 6.42
CA PRO A 86 16.53 2.58 7.76
C PRO A 86 15.63 1.39 8.08
N VAL A 87 16.11 0.49 8.94
CA VAL A 87 15.30 -0.60 9.45
C VAL A 87 14.55 -0.14 10.69
N GLY A 88 13.34 -0.63 10.90
CA GLY A 88 12.53 -0.23 12.06
C GLY A 88 11.03 -0.35 11.83
N LEU A 89 10.25 0.15 12.79
CA LEU A 89 8.80 0.26 12.71
C LEU A 89 8.42 1.57 12.00
N TYR A 90 7.52 1.47 11.03
CA TYR A 90 7.04 2.58 10.24
C TYR A 90 5.52 2.68 10.31
N ASP A 91 5.00 3.89 10.42
CA ASP A 91 3.59 4.18 10.16
C ASP A 91 3.35 4.29 8.65
N LEU A 92 2.24 3.72 8.20
CA LEU A 92 1.81 3.75 6.81
C LEU A 92 0.58 4.64 6.65
N GLN A 93 0.73 5.67 5.83
CA GLN A 93 -0.34 6.59 5.49
C GLN A 93 -0.58 6.60 3.98
N VAL A 94 -1.84 6.73 3.59
CA VAL A 94 -2.26 6.88 2.20
C VAL A 94 -2.87 8.26 2.02
N HIS A 95 -2.31 9.01 1.08
CA HIS A 95 -2.83 10.31 0.68
C HIS A 95 -3.59 10.17 -0.63
N ILE A 96 -4.88 10.47 -0.61
CA ILE A 96 -5.73 10.47 -1.79
C ILE A 96 -6.06 11.92 -2.14
N VAL A 97 -5.72 12.32 -3.36
CA VAL A 97 -6.05 13.65 -3.90
C VAL A 97 -7.32 13.53 -4.75
N CYS A 98 -8.31 14.34 -4.42
CA CYS A 98 -9.60 14.43 -5.10
C CYS A 98 -9.79 15.86 -5.66
N LEU A 99 -10.80 16.04 -6.51
CA LEU A 99 -11.14 17.35 -7.10
C LEU A 99 -11.53 18.39 -6.03
N ASP A 100 -11.97 17.93 -4.86
CA ASP A 100 -12.44 18.73 -3.73
C ASP A 100 -11.43 18.81 -2.59
N GLY A 101 -10.20 18.29 -2.78
CA GLY A 101 -9.11 18.40 -1.81
C GLY A 101 -8.34 17.10 -1.59
N GLN A 102 -7.40 17.13 -0.65
CA GLN A 102 -6.59 15.98 -0.27
C GLN A 102 -7.11 15.36 1.02
N ARG A 103 -7.11 14.02 1.08
CA ARG A 103 -7.44 13.25 2.28
C ARG A 103 -6.29 12.32 2.62
N SER A 104 -5.97 12.24 3.90
CA SER A 104 -4.91 11.37 4.43
C SER A 104 -5.54 10.33 5.34
N PHE A 105 -5.17 9.07 5.15
CA PHE A 105 -5.66 7.95 5.95
C PHE A 105 -4.47 7.22 6.56
N ALA A 106 -4.45 7.07 7.89
CA ALA A 106 -3.55 6.13 8.54
C ALA A 106 -4.09 4.71 8.30
N ILE A 107 -3.28 3.85 7.69
CA ILE A 107 -3.71 2.53 7.24
C ILE A 107 -3.01 1.37 7.98
N GLY A 108 -2.15 1.70 8.95
CA GLY A 108 -1.50 0.75 9.84
C GLY A 108 -0.01 1.06 10.01
N SER A 109 0.72 0.09 10.54
CA SER A 109 2.17 0.15 10.73
C SER A 109 2.82 -1.14 10.24
N PHE A 110 4.08 -1.08 9.82
CA PHE A 110 4.85 -2.25 9.39
C PHE A 110 6.29 -2.19 9.88
N VAL A 111 6.89 -3.35 10.10
CA VAL A 111 8.32 -3.49 10.39
C VAL A 111 9.07 -3.67 9.08
N LEU A 112 10.06 -2.81 8.85
CA LEU A 112 10.96 -2.86 7.72
C LEU A 112 12.31 -3.46 8.16
N LEU A 113 12.69 -4.56 7.52
CA LEU A 113 13.95 -5.24 7.74
C LEU A 113 14.93 -5.03 6.58
N CYS A 114 16.20 -5.36 6.82
CA CYS A 114 17.18 -5.54 5.76
C CYS A 114 16.70 -6.61 4.77
N ASN A 115 17.08 -6.43 3.51
CA ASN A 115 16.89 -7.40 2.44
C ASN A 115 18.25 -7.95 1.99
N PRO A 116 18.69 -9.11 2.52
CA PRO A 116 19.96 -9.73 2.11
C PRO A 116 19.97 -10.21 0.67
N TRP A 117 18.80 -10.41 0.06
CA TRP A 117 18.64 -10.92 -1.31
C TRP A 117 18.47 -9.82 -2.35
N LEU A 118 18.61 -8.56 -1.95
CA LEU A 118 18.62 -7.47 -2.89
C LEU A 118 19.90 -7.58 -3.73
N GLN A 119 19.79 -8.18 -4.91
CA GLN A 119 20.86 -8.07 -5.90
C GLN A 119 20.93 -6.60 -6.29
N CYS A 120 21.95 -5.90 -5.80
CA CYS A 120 22.29 -4.57 -6.30
C CYS A 120 22.59 -4.70 -7.80
N ARG A 121 21.62 -4.42 -8.66
CA ARG A 121 21.93 -3.87 -9.98
C ARG A 121 22.38 -2.43 -9.76
N PHE A 122 23.65 -2.25 -9.39
CA PHE A 122 24.40 -1.12 -9.90
C PHE A 122 24.49 -1.37 -11.41
N ILE A 123 23.78 -0.60 -12.23
CA ILE A 123 24.23 0.50 -13.11
C ILE A 123 22.96 1.05 -13.78
#